data_AF-F7P056-F1
#
_entry.id   AF-F7P056-F1
#
_cell.length_a   1.000
_cell.length_b   1.000
_cell.length_c   1.000
_cell.angle_alpha   90.00
_cell.angle_beta   90.00
_cell.angle_gamma   90.00
#
_symmetry.space_group_name_H-M   'P 1'
#
loop_
_entity.id
_entity.type
_entity.pdbx_description
1 polymer ?
#
loop_
_entity_poly.entity_id
_entity_poly.type
_entity_poly.pdbx_seq_one_letter_code
_entity_poly.pdbx_strand_id
1 'polypeptide(L)'
;MNEMMTTFSSAFAAASLTQWLVFLPLFLAVYFLPALLALAFNRKHLKLILVANIPAGFSIIAWGALIVWAVTGKMMEKKQPEKSPV
;
A
#
# COMPACT_ATOMS: atom_id res chain seq x y z
N MET A 1 19.20 -5.39 25.28
CA MET A 1 17.77 -5.05 25.17
C MET A 1 17.47 -3.66 25.75
N ASN A 2 17.92 -3.37 26.97
CA ASN A 2 17.75 -2.04 27.58
C ASN A 2 18.43 -0.92 26.77
N GLU A 3 19.64 -1.15 26.27
CA GLU A 3 20.36 -0.17 25.44
C GLU A 3 19.62 0.16 24.14
N MET A 4 19.22 -0.86 23.36
CA MET A 4 18.42 -0.64 22.15
C MET A 4 17.14 0.14 22.43
N MET A 5 16.40 -0.20 23.49
CA MET A 5 15.18 0.52 23.86
C MET A 5 15.46 2.00 24.18
N THR A 6 16.56 2.29 24.89
CA THR A 6 16.97 3.67 25.17
C THR A 6 17.41 4.42 23.91
N THR A 7 18.08 3.76 22.97
CA THR A 7 18.47 4.33 21.67
C THR A 7 17.25 4.69 20.82
N PHE A 8 16.25 3.80 20.72
CA PHE A 8 15.02 4.11 19.99
C PHE A 8 14.22 5.24 20.63
N SER A 9 14.08 5.22 21.96
CA SER A 9 13.36 6.27 22.70
C SER A 9 14.01 7.65 22.53
N SER A 10 15.34 7.72 22.64
CA SER A 10 16.08 8.96 22.42
C SER A 10 16.02 9.45 20.98
N ALA A 11 16.10 8.56 19.98
CA ALA A 11 15.95 8.92 18.57
C ALA A 11 14.53 9.46 18.26
N PHE A 12 13.50 8.87 18.85
CA PHE A 12 12.12 9.34 18.71
C PHE A 12 11.91 10.70 19.37
N ALA A 13 12.41 10.88 20.60
CA ALA A 13 12.29 12.14 21.34
C ALA A 13 13.11 13.28 20.69
N ALA A 14 14.23 12.96 20.06
CA ALA A 14 15.07 13.93 19.35
C ALA A 14 14.60 14.21 17.91
N ALA A 15 13.58 13.51 17.41
CA ALA A 15 13.10 13.68 16.04
C ALA A 15 12.48 15.08 15.85
N SER A 16 13.05 15.84 14.93
CA SER A 16 12.56 17.18 14.59
C SER A 16 11.22 17.14 13.85
N LEU A 17 10.48 18.25 13.88
CA LEU A 17 9.24 18.40 13.12
C LEU A 17 9.43 18.14 11.62
N THR A 18 10.54 18.61 11.04
CA THR A 18 10.87 18.38 9.63
C THR A 18 11.05 16.90 9.31
N GLN A 19 11.69 16.13 10.20
CA GLN A 19 11.81 14.68 10.02
C GLN A 19 10.44 14.01 10.02
N TRP A 20 9.54 14.40 10.92
CA TRP A 20 8.16 13.88 10.94
C TRP A 20 7.38 14.23 9.66
N LEU A 21 7.53 15.46 9.18
CA LEU A 21 6.87 15.93 7.96
C LEU A 21 7.37 15.21 6.70
N VAL A 22 8.59 14.70 6.68
CA VAL A 22 9.12 13.91 5.55
C VAL A 22 8.82 12.42 5.73
N PHE A 23 9.03 11.89 6.93
CA PHE A 23 8.87 10.47 7.22
C PHE A 23 7.42 10.02 7.08
N LEU A 24 6.46 10.76 7.64
CA LEU A 24 5.06 10.32 7.65
C LEU A 24 4.47 10.19 6.24
N PRO A 25 4.62 11.18 5.32
CA PRO A 25 4.16 11.02 3.94
C PRO A 25 4.89 9.91 3.19
N LEU A 26 6.20 9.76 3.39
CA LEU A 26 6.99 8.71 2.74
C LEU A 26 6.52 7.31 3.22
N PHE A 27 6.33 7.16 4.52
CA PHE A 27 5.82 5.95 5.13
C PHE A 27 4.42 5.63 4.59
N LEU A 28 3.51 6.60 4.54
CA LEU A 28 2.18 6.40 3.97
C LEU A 28 2.23 6.05 2.48
N ALA A 29 3.11 6.69 1.70
CA ALA A 29 3.27 6.38 0.28
C ALA A 29 3.75 4.93 0.04
N VAL A 30 4.68 4.45 0.86
CA VAL A 30 5.15 3.06 0.82
C VAL A 30 4.06 2.12 1.33
N TYR A 31 3.46 2.40 2.49
CA TYR A 31 2.44 1.54 3.08
C TYR A 31 1.22 1.38 2.16
N PHE A 32 0.77 2.46 1.51
CA PHE A 32 -0.35 2.48 0.56
C PHE A 32 0.07 2.31 -0.90
N LEU A 33 1.30 1.85 -1.17
CA LEU A 33 1.79 1.60 -2.53
C LEU A 33 0.85 0.70 -3.37
N PRO A 34 0.24 -0.39 -2.84
CA PRO A 34 -0.68 -1.22 -3.63
C PRO A 34 -1.92 -0.44 -4.08
N ALA A 35 -2.46 0.45 -3.24
CA ALA A 35 -3.59 1.30 -3.60
C ALA A 35 -3.20 2.37 -4.64
N LEU A 36 -1.99 2.93 -4.55
CA LEU A 36 -1.46 3.85 -5.57
C LEU A 36 -1.30 3.15 -6.92
N LEU A 37 -0.80 1.90 -6.94
CA LEU A 37 -0.72 1.10 -8.15
C LEU A 37 -2.11 0.78 -8.72
N ALA A 38 -3.07 0.45 -7.87
CA ALA A 38 -4.45 0.21 -8.29
C ALA A 38 -5.07 1.47 -8.91
N LEU A 39 -4.68 2.66 -8.46
CA LEU A 39 -5.09 3.92 -9.07
C LEU A 39 -4.65 4.02 -10.55
N ALA A 40 -3.47 3.52 -10.90
CA ALA A 40 -2.98 3.57 -12.28
C ALA A 40 -3.46 2.37 -13.14
N PHE A 41 -3.54 1.18 -12.53
CA PHE A 41 -3.65 -0.10 -13.23
C PHE A 41 -4.95 -0.86 -12.96
N ASN A 42 -5.70 -0.53 -11.91
CA ASN A 42 -6.89 -1.29 -11.50
C ASN A 42 -7.95 -0.40 -10.81
N ARG A 43 -8.34 0.70 -11.47
CA ARG A 43 -9.28 1.72 -10.95
C ARG A 43 -10.60 1.11 -10.45
N LYS A 44 -11.08 0.03 -11.08
CA LYS A 44 -12.33 -0.66 -10.72
C LYS A 44 -12.26 -1.30 -9.34
N HIS A 45 -11.14 -1.94 -9.00
CA HIS A 45 -10.95 -2.62 -7.73
C HIS A 45 -10.21 -1.78 -6.67
N LEU A 46 -9.94 -0.50 -6.96
CA LEU A 46 -9.27 0.44 -6.06
C LEU A 46 -9.84 0.42 -4.64
N LYS A 47 -11.17 0.49 -4.48
CA LYS A 47 -11.83 0.52 -3.17
C LYS A 47 -11.55 -0.75 -2.35
N LEU A 48 -11.57 -1.92 -3.00
CA LEU A 48 -11.30 -3.19 -2.34
C LEU A 48 -9.83 -3.29 -1.94
N ILE A 49 -8.92 -2.92 -2.84
CA ILE A 49 -7.48 -2.90 -2.55
C ILE A 49 -7.18 -1.95 -1.40
N LEU A 50 -7.80 -0.76 -1.37
CA LEU A 50 -7.61 0.22 -0.31
C LEU A 50 -8.06 -0.30 1.07
N VAL A 51 -9.23 -0.92 1.15
CA VAL A 51 -9.74 -1.52 2.40
C VAL A 51 -8.86 -2.68 2.84
N ALA A 52 -8.46 -3.55 1.91
CA ALA A 52 -7.58 -4.68 2.20
C ALA A 52 -6.16 -4.25 2.59
N ASN A 53 -5.71 -3.06 2.15
CA ASN A 53 -4.37 -2.56 2.46
C ASN A 53 -4.18 -2.25 3.96
N ILE A 54 -5.25 -1.88 4.66
CA ILE A 54 -5.23 -1.57 6.10
C ILE A 54 -4.80 -2.80 6.94
N PRO A 55 -5.40 -4.00 6.78
CA PRO A 55 -4.90 -5.21 7.42
C PRO A 55 -3.66 -5.78 6.73
N ALA A 56 -3.50 -5.61 5.41
CA ALA A 56 -2.36 -6.20 4.70
C ALA A 56 -1.01 -5.60 5.11
N GLY A 57 -0.98 -4.36 5.60
CA GLY A 57 0.25 -3.77 6.13
C GLY A 57 0.84 -4.49 7.36
N PHE A 58 0.10 -5.40 7.99
CA PHE A 58 0.62 -6.27 9.05
C PHE A 58 1.34 -7.52 8.51
N SER A 59 1.23 -7.83 7.22
CA SER A 59 1.80 -9.02 6.60
C SER A 59 2.42 -8.72 5.24
N ILE A 60 3.74 -8.94 5.12
CA ILE A 60 4.48 -8.76 3.86
C ILE A 60 3.88 -9.57 2.71
N ILE A 61 3.40 -10.79 2.99
CA ILE A 61 2.79 -11.65 1.96
C ILE A 61 1.47 -11.05 1.47
N ALA A 62 0.60 -10.61 2.37
CA ALA A 62 -0.67 -9.97 2.01
C ALA A 62 -0.43 -8.66 1.24
N TRP A 63 0.53 -7.85 1.71
CA TRP A 63 0.93 -6.61 1.05
C TRP A 63 1.47 -6.86 -0.37
N GLY A 64 2.32 -7.87 -0.55
CA GLY A 64 2.82 -8.28 -1.87
C GLY A 64 1.73 -8.82 -2.80
N ALA A 65 0.79 -9.62 -2.29
CA ALA A 65 -0.35 -10.11 -3.08
C ALA A 65 -1.23 -8.95 -3.59
N LEU A 66 -1.45 -7.92 -2.77
CA LEU A 66 -2.18 -6.73 -3.20
C LEU A 66 -1.45 -5.96 -4.31
N ILE A 67 -0.12 -5.91 -4.30
CA ILE A 67 0.66 -5.30 -5.39
C ILE A 67 0.38 -6.04 -6.70
N VAL A 68 0.50 -7.36 -6.70
CA VAL A 68 0.26 -8.18 -7.89
C VAL A 68 -1.17 -7.99 -8.40
N TRP A 69 -2.15 -7.97 -7.50
CA TRP A 69 -3.55 -7.74 -7.86
C TRP A 69 -3.79 -6.32 -8.39
N ALA A 70 -3.12 -5.32 -7.82
CA ALA A 70 -3.18 -3.94 -8.28
C ALA A 70 -2.66 -3.77 -9.71
N VAL A 71 -1.56 -4.44 -10.08
CA VAL A 71 -1.01 -4.34 -11.45
C VAL A 71 -1.74 -5.21 -12.48
N THR A 72 -2.34 -6.33 -12.07
CA THR A 72 -2.96 -7.30 -13.00
C THR A 72 -4.34 -6.87 -13.51
N GLY A 73 -5.04 -5.96 -12.83
CA GLY A 73 -6.44 -5.62 -13.12
C GLY A 73 -6.75 -5.22 -14.57
N LYS A 74 -5.92 -4.35 -15.18
CA LYS A 74 -6.09 -3.92 -16.58
C LYS A 74 -5.96 -5.07 -17.60
N MET A 75 -5.21 -6.13 -17.29
CA MET A 75 -5.02 -7.26 -18.20
C MET A 75 -6.25 -8.18 -18.28
N MET A 76 -7.01 -8.29 -17.19
CA MET A 76 -8.24 -9.09 -17.16
C MET A 76 -9.43 -8.40 -17.84
N GLU A 77 -9.48 -7.07 -17.84
CA GLU A 77 -10.60 -6.31 -18.41
C GLU A 77 -10.69 -6.46 -19.94
N LYS A 78 -9.55 -6.57 -20.64
CA LYS A 78 -9.51 -6.82 -22.09
C LYS A 78 -10.07 -8.18 -22.52
N LYS A 79 -10.36 -9.09 -21.58
CA LYS A 79 -10.89 -10.43 -21.85
C LYS A 79 -12.38 -10.59 -21.57
N GLN A 80 -13.16 -9.52 -21.42
CA GLN A 80 -14.63 -9.68 -21.45
C GLN A 80 -15.07 -9.88 -22.91
N PRO A 81 -15.51 -11.10 -23.31
CA PRO A 81 -16.12 -11.28 -24.62
C PRO A 81 -17.39 -10.43 -24.66
N GLU A 82 -17.50 -9.64 -25.74
CA GLU A 82 -18.71 -8.93 -26.12
C GLU A 82 -19.91 -9.86 -25.95
N LYS A 83 -20.84 -9.50 -25.05
CA LYS A 83 -22.08 -10.25 -24.88
C LYS A 83 -22.83 -10.17 -26.21
N SER A 84 -22.89 -11.29 -26.92
CA SER A 84 -23.68 -11.46 -28.13
C SER A 84 -25.12 -11.01 -27.84
N PRO A 85 -25.69 -10.09 -28.64
CA PRO A 85 -27.11 -9.79 -28.54
C PRO A 85 -27.87 -11.04 -29.00
N VAL A 86 -28.76 -11.53 -28.14
CA VAL A 86 -29.79 -12.53 -28.48
C VAL A 86 -31.11 -11.78 -28.62
#